data_AF-A0A0F9GAV3-F1
#
_entry.id   AF-A0A0F9GAV3-F1
#
_cell.length_a   1.000
_cell.length_b   1.000
_cell.length_c   1.000
_cell.angle_alpha   90.00
_cell.angle_beta   90.00
_cell.angle_gamma   90.00
#
_symmetry.space_group_name_H-M   'P 1'
#
loop_
_entity.id
_entity.type
_entity.pdbx_description
1 polymer ?
#
loop_
_entity_poly.entity_id
_entity_poly.type
_entity_poly.pdbx_seq_one_letter_code
_entity_poly.pdbx_strand_id
1 'polypeptide(L)'
;MEVFNISTKIKLVTTDCANCGVVFAIPDRLDDKFREYGSTFYCPNGHTLTYGKSESMKLRHKLDQREAELERTHTRLDGALKEISNKKGQITKLRNRVQAGVCTECHRHFENLQRHMESKHS
;
A
#
# COMPACT_ATOMS: atom_id res chain seq x y z
N MET A 1 -13.43 29.71 48.34
CA MET A 1 -13.61 29.43 46.91
C MET A 1 -12.42 30.08 46.22
N GLU A 2 -11.39 29.31 45.88
CA GLU A 2 -10.17 29.87 45.28
C GLU A 2 -10.43 30.20 43.81
N VAL A 3 -10.10 31.44 43.41
CA VAL A 3 -10.23 31.93 42.04
C VAL A 3 -8.85 31.86 41.40
N PHE A 4 -8.69 31.04 40.36
CA PHE A 4 -7.49 31.00 39.54
C PHE A 4 -7.65 31.95 38.36
N ASN A 5 -6.82 32.99 38.32
CA ASN A 5 -6.75 33.91 37.19
C ASN A 5 -5.70 33.41 36.20
N ILE A 6 -6.10 33.21 34.95
CA ILE A 6 -5.19 32.86 33.84
C ILE A 6 -5.10 34.05 32.89
N SER A 7 -3.88 34.47 32.56
CA SER A 7 -3.60 35.45 31.52
C SER A 7 -2.72 34.79 30.45
N THR A 8 -3.09 34.95 29.18
CA THR A 8 -2.33 34.40 28.04
C THR A 8 -2.27 35.40 26.89
N LYS A 9 -1.21 35.30 26.09
CA LYS A 9 -1.02 36.10 24.87
C LYS A 9 -1.31 35.21 23.67
N ILE A 10 -2.15 35.70 22.76
CA ILE A 10 -2.52 35.01 21.53
C ILE A 10 -2.11 35.89 20.35
N LYS A 11 -1.37 35.33 19.39
CA LYS A 11 -1.10 35.97 18.11
C LYS A 11 -2.25 35.64 17.16
N LEU A 12 -2.85 36.67 16.58
CA LEU A 12 -3.93 36.54 15.62
C LEU A 12 -3.41 36.88 14.22
N VAL A 13 -3.90 36.14 13.23
CA VAL A 13 -3.66 36.39 11.81
C VAL A 13 -4.97 36.65 11.12
N THR A 14 -4.98 37.62 10.20
CA THR A 14 -6.16 37.98 9.42
C THR A 14 -6.30 37.07 8.20
N THR A 15 -7.53 36.63 7.94
CA THR A 15 -7.90 35.83 6.77
C THR A 15 -9.27 36.29 6.27
N ASP A 16 -9.63 35.94 5.05
CA ASP A 16 -10.90 36.28 4.42
C ASP A 16 -11.70 35.03 4.04
N CYS A 17 -13.02 35.18 4.02
CA CYS A 17 -13.90 34.12 3.54
C CYS A 17 -14.00 34.17 2.02
N ALA A 18 -13.53 33.12 1.35
CA ALA A 18 -13.64 33.01 -0.11
C ALA A 18 -15.09 33.04 -0.65
N ASN A 19 -16.11 32.78 0.19
CA ASN A 19 -17.51 32.80 -0.24
C ASN A 19 -18.20 34.16 -0.07
N CYS A 20 -17.98 34.85 1.06
CA CYS A 20 -18.70 36.09 1.37
C CYS A 20 -17.79 37.31 1.59
N GLY A 21 -16.48 37.16 1.45
CA GLY A 21 -15.50 38.26 1.52
C GLY A 21 -15.30 38.87 2.91
N VAL A 22 -15.91 38.32 3.96
CA VAL A 22 -15.72 38.84 5.32
C VAL A 22 -14.29 38.60 5.77
N VAL A 23 -13.63 39.65 6.25
CA VAL A 23 -12.29 39.60 6.84
C VAL A 23 -12.43 39.35 8.35
N PHE A 24 -11.72 38.35 8.86
CA PHE A 24 -11.73 37.98 10.27
C PHE A 24 -10.36 37.48 10.72
N ALA A 25 -10.17 37.35 12.03
CA ALA A 25 -8.90 36.95 12.61
C ALA A 25 -9.02 35.58 13.30
N ILE A 26 -8.02 34.72 13.09
CA ILE A 26 -7.89 33.42 13.76
C ILE A 26 -6.53 33.32 14.47
N PRO A 27 -6.39 32.48 15.50
CA PRO A 27 -5.08 32.24 16.12
C PRO A 27 -4.05 31.71 15.10
N ASP A 28 -2.84 32.24 15.13
CA ASP A 28 -1.71 31.87 14.25
C ASP A 28 -1.49 30.35 14.22
N ARG A 29 -1.45 29.73 15.41
CA ARG A 29 -1.32 28.26 15.55
C ARG A 29 -2.45 27.47 14.91
N LEU A 30 -3.64 28.06 14.82
CA LEU A 30 -4.79 27.41 14.21
C LEU A 30 -4.72 27.51 12.68
N ASP A 31 -4.29 28.67 12.15
CA ASP A 31 -4.01 28.85 10.73
C ASP A 31 -2.95 27.86 10.24
N ASP A 32 -1.84 27.72 10.96
CA ASP A 32 -0.77 26.75 10.66
C ASP A 32 -1.30 25.32 10.57
N LYS A 33 -2.09 24.90 11.57
CA LYS A 33 -2.71 23.57 11.58
C LYS A 33 -3.63 23.37 10.39
N PHE A 34 -4.48 24.35 10.08
CA PHE A 34 -5.39 24.22 8.96
C PHE A 34 -4.63 24.11 7.63
N ARG A 35 -3.52 24.83 7.46
CA ARG A 35 -2.65 24.74 6.27
C ARG A 35 -1.86 23.44 6.18
N GLU A 36 -1.36 22.93 7.31
CA GLU A 36 -0.58 21.70 7.35
C GLU A 36 -1.46 20.48 7.04
N TYR A 37 -2.61 20.38 7.71
CA TYR A 37 -3.49 19.21 7.67
C TYR A 37 -4.64 19.33 6.67
N GLY A 38 -4.89 20.52 6.10
CA GLY A 38 -6.00 20.75 5.17
C GLY A 38 -7.38 20.60 5.82
N SER A 39 -7.51 21.03 7.08
CA SER A 39 -8.77 20.90 7.82
C SER A 39 -9.82 21.93 7.39
N THR A 40 -11.07 21.58 7.63
CA THR A 40 -12.23 22.44 7.38
C THR A 40 -12.52 23.32 8.60
N PHE A 41 -12.86 24.58 8.37
CA PHE A 41 -13.28 25.55 9.39
C PHE A 41 -14.40 26.44 8.85
N TYR A 42 -14.95 27.32 9.69
CA TYR A 42 -16.10 28.15 9.32
C TYR A 42 -15.77 29.63 9.46
N CYS A 43 -16.26 30.43 8.53
CA CYS A 43 -16.25 31.88 8.69
C CYS A 43 -17.32 32.32 9.72
N PRO A 44 -17.25 33.56 10.25
CA PRO A 44 -18.23 34.08 11.20
C PRO A 44 -19.68 34.05 10.70
N ASN A 45 -19.89 34.08 9.38
CA ASN A 45 -21.20 33.99 8.74
C ASN A 45 -21.66 32.54 8.46
N GLY A 46 -20.88 31.53 8.87
CA GLY A 46 -21.25 30.12 8.76
C GLY A 46 -20.81 29.39 7.48
N HIS A 47 -20.16 30.06 6.52
CA HIS A 47 -19.61 29.39 5.33
C HIS A 47 -18.44 28.48 5.67
N THR A 48 -18.45 27.29 5.09
CA THR A 48 -17.38 26.31 5.17
C THR A 48 -16.17 26.76 4.35
N LEU A 49 -15.00 26.78 4.97
CA LEU A 49 -13.70 27.08 4.37
C LEU A 49 -12.78 25.88 4.58
N THR A 50 -11.90 25.61 3.62
CA THR A 50 -10.90 24.54 3.74
C THR A 50 -9.64 24.98 3.03
N TYR A 51 -8.50 24.96 3.72
CA TYR A 51 -7.23 25.16 3.03
C TYR A 51 -6.93 23.91 2.21
N GLY A 52 -6.54 24.11 0.94
CA GLY A 52 -6.15 23.00 0.08
C GLY A 52 -5.02 22.18 0.71
N LYS A 53 -5.03 20.85 0.49
CA LYS A 53 -3.97 19.96 0.97
C LYS A 53 -2.60 20.53 0.56
N SER A 54 -1.71 20.68 1.54
CA SER A 54 -0.32 21.09 1.31
C SER A 54 0.35 20.17 0.27
N GLU A 55 1.26 20.71 -0.53
CA GLU A 55 2.05 19.90 -1.47
C GLU A 55 2.80 18.78 -0.74
N SER A 56 3.24 19.01 0.50
CA SER A 56 3.86 18.00 1.35
C SER A 56 2.90 16.85 1.67
N MET A 57 1.62 17.11 1.98
CA MET A 57 0.63 16.05 2.19
C MET A 57 0.35 15.27 0.91
N LYS A 58 0.26 15.94 -0.25
CA LYS A 58 0.08 15.27 -1.54
C LYS A 58 1.28 14.38 -1.87
N LEU A 59 2.50 14.85 -1.60
CA LEU A 59 3.74 14.10 -1.81
C LEU A 59 3.83 12.89 -0.89
N ARG A 60 3.50 13.04 0.41
CA ARG A 60 3.43 11.90 1.35
C ARG A 60 2.44 10.85 0.86
N HIS A 61 1.24 11.25 0.46
CA HIS A 61 0.26 10.30 -0.07
C HIS A 61 0.74 9.57 -1.34
N LYS A 62 1.45 10.28 -2.23
CA LYS A 62 2.07 9.66 -3.41
C LYS A 62 3.18 8.68 -3.03
N LEU A 63 4.01 9.01 -2.04
CA LEU A 63 5.05 8.11 -1.52
C LEU A 63 4.42 6.85 -0.96
N ASP A 64 3.44 6.96 -0.07
CA ASP A 64 2.73 5.82 0.53
C ASP A 64 2.11 4.91 -0.55
N GLN A 65 1.50 5.50 -1.58
CA GLN A 65 0.94 4.74 -2.71
C GLN A 65 2.01 3.98 -3.49
N ARG A 66 3.16 4.60 -3.73
CA ARG A 66 4.28 4.00 -4.46
C ARG A 66 4.96 2.90 -3.65
N GLU A 67 5.15 3.09 -2.35
CA GLU A 67 5.66 2.07 -1.45
C GLU A 67 4.75 0.85 -1.41
N ALA A 68 3.43 1.06 -1.30
CA ALA A 68 2.47 -0.03 -1.33
C ALA A 68 2.46 -0.77 -2.70
N GLU A 69 2.66 -0.05 -3.81
CA GLU A 69 2.78 -0.65 -5.15
C GLU A 69 4.06 -1.47 -5.30
N LEU A 70 5.17 -0.94 -4.80
CA LEU A 70 6.47 -1.61 -4.82
C LEU A 70 6.41 -2.91 -4.02
N GLU A 71 5.84 -2.88 -2.82
CA GLU A 71 5.68 -4.05 -1.95
C GLU A 71 4.83 -5.16 -2.61
N ARG A 72 3.69 -4.78 -3.23
CA ARG A 72 2.86 -5.73 -3.99
C ARG A 72 3.62 -6.35 -5.15
N THR A 73 4.44 -5.56 -5.82
CA THR A 73 5.25 -6.02 -6.96
C THR A 73 6.33 -7.00 -6.52
N HIS A 74 7.04 -6.70 -5.42
CA HIS A 74 8.02 -7.61 -4.82
C HIS A 74 7.38 -8.92 -4.39
N THR A 75 6.27 -8.86 -3.64
CA THR A 75 5.53 -10.05 -3.22
C THR A 75 5.14 -10.93 -4.42
N ARG A 76 4.65 -10.32 -5.51
CA ARG A 76 4.29 -11.04 -6.73
C ARG A 76 5.50 -11.67 -7.42
N LEU A 77 6.61 -10.93 -7.49
CA LEU A 77 7.85 -11.42 -8.09
C LEU A 77 8.40 -12.61 -7.31
N ASP A 78 8.47 -12.51 -5.99
CA ASP A 78 8.97 -13.57 -5.10
C ASP A 78 8.10 -14.82 -5.20
N GLY A 79 6.78 -14.66 -5.25
CA GLY A 79 5.83 -15.74 -5.51
C GLY A 79 6.12 -16.44 -6.84
N ALA A 80 6.28 -15.68 -7.93
CA ALA A 80 6.57 -16.22 -9.25
C ALA A 80 7.92 -16.95 -9.31
N LEU A 81 8.97 -16.39 -8.68
CA LEU A 81 10.29 -17.02 -8.60
C LEU A 81 10.24 -18.35 -7.84
N LYS A 82 9.49 -18.39 -6.73
CA LYS A 82 9.27 -19.61 -5.95
C LYS A 82 8.53 -20.67 -6.76
N GLU A 83 7.49 -20.29 -7.49
CA GLU A 83 6.78 -21.22 -8.40
C GLU A 83 7.70 -21.78 -9.48
N ILE A 84 8.52 -20.95 -10.12
CA ILE A 84 9.48 -21.39 -11.13
C ILE A 84 10.46 -22.40 -10.53
N SER A 85 11.00 -22.11 -9.35
CA SER A 85 11.91 -23.02 -8.65
C SER A 85 11.25 -24.37 -8.34
N ASN A 86 10.03 -24.35 -7.82
CA ASN A 86 9.26 -25.55 -7.52
C ASN A 86 8.98 -26.39 -8.77
N LYS A 87 8.55 -25.76 -9.87
CA LYS A 87 8.31 -26.44 -11.16
C LYS A 87 9.60 -27.04 -11.71
N LYS A 88 10.73 -26.32 -11.65
CA LYS A 88 12.05 -26.86 -12.02
C LYS A 88 12.42 -28.09 -11.18
N GLY A 89 12.17 -28.06 -9.88
CA GLY A 89 12.38 -29.20 -8.99
C GLY A 89 11.52 -30.41 -9.38
N GLN A 90 10.24 -30.20 -9.69
CA GLN A 90 9.34 -31.25 -10.15
C GLN A 90 9.79 -31.86 -11.48
N ILE A 91 10.15 -31.03 -12.47
CA ILE A 91 10.67 -31.48 -13.77
C ILE A 91 11.95 -32.30 -13.57
N THR A 92 12.85 -31.87 -12.70
CA THR A 92 14.10 -32.58 -12.41
C THR A 92 13.82 -33.96 -11.80
N LYS A 93 12.91 -34.04 -10.83
CA LYS A 93 12.49 -35.32 -10.23
C LYS A 93 11.87 -36.25 -11.26
N LEU A 94 10.99 -35.73 -12.11
CA LEU A 94 10.35 -36.49 -13.19
C LEU A 94 11.39 -37.03 -14.17
N ARG A 95 12.30 -36.17 -14.63
CA ARG A 95 13.39 -36.53 -15.54
C ARG A 95 14.26 -37.64 -14.95
N ASN A 96 14.66 -37.50 -13.69
CA ASN A 96 15.50 -38.50 -13.03
C ASN A 96 14.76 -39.84 -12.85
N ARG A 97 13.45 -39.81 -12.57
CA ARG A 97 12.63 -41.02 -12.46
C ARG A 97 12.53 -41.76 -13.79
N VAL A 98 12.22 -41.04 -14.86
CA VAL A 98 12.14 -41.60 -16.23
C VAL A 98 13.50 -42.16 -16.65
N GLN A 99 14.60 -41.42 -16.39
CA GLN A 99 15.96 -41.85 -16.68
C GLN A 99 16.36 -43.12 -15.89
N ALA A 100 15.85 -43.27 -14.67
CA ALA A 100 16.03 -44.47 -13.86
C ALA A 100 15.10 -45.63 -14.25
N GLY A 101 14.34 -45.54 -15.35
CA GLY A 101 13.44 -46.59 -15.80
C GLY A 101 12.19 -46.78 -14.92
N VAL A 102 11.85 -45.80 -14.09
CA VAL A 102 10.71 -45.89 -13.16
C VAL A 102 9.47 -45.23 -13.78
N CYS A 103 8.36 -45.96 -13.82
CA CYS A 103 7.06 -45.46 -14.29
C CYS A 103 6.48 -44.40 -13.33
N THR A 104 5.89 -43.35 -13.88
CA THR A 104 5.32 -42.22 -13.12
C THR A 104 3.95 -42.52 -12.54
N GLU A 105 3.21 -43.44 -13.15
CA GLU A 105 1.85 -43.81 -12.73
C GLU A 105 1.90 -44.97 -11.74
N CYS A 106 2.49 -46.10 -12.12
CA CYS A 106 2.53 -47.29 -11.27
C CYS A 106 3.75 -47.38 -10.35
N HIS A 107 4.70 -46.43 -10.43
CA HIS A 107 5.85 -46.32 -9.51
C HIS A 107 6.80 -47.53 -9.50
N ARG A 108 6.79 -48.35 -10.56
CA ARG A 108 7.65 -49.54 -10.70
C ARG A 108 8.80 -49.31 -11.68
N HIS A 109 9.90 -50.04 -11.48
CA HIS A 109 11.05 -50.06 -12.38
C HIS A 109 10.84 -51.05 -13.55
N PHE A 110 11.26 -50.65 -14.75
CA PHE A 110 11.23 -51.47 -15.96
C PHE A 110 12.50 -51.26 -16.77
N GLU A 111 13.08 -52.34 -17.30
CA GLU A 111 14.21 -52.26 -18.23
C GLU A 111 13.84 -51.55 -19.53
N ASN A 112 12.62 -51.81 -20.04
CA ASN A 112 12.05 -51.10 -21.18
C ASN A 112 10.78 -50.37 -20.74
N LEU A 113 10.98 -49.17 -20.21
CA LEU A 113 9.91 -48.29 -19.73
C LEU A 113 8.93 -47.90 -20.84
N GLN A 114 9.42 -47.68 -22.07
CA GLN A 114 8.58 -47.30 -23.21
C GLN A 114 7.50 -48.36 -23.49
N ARG A 115 7.88 -49.63 -23.63
CA ARG A 115 6.94 -50.75 -23.86
C ARG A 115 5.91 -50.87 -22.73
N HIS A 116 6.33 -50.60 -21.48
CA HIS A 116 5.42 -50.64 -20.34
C HIS A 116 4.36 -49.52 -20.45
N MET A 117 4.76 -48.29 -20.75
CA MET A 117 3.83 -47.16 -20.90
C MET A 117 2.82 -47.43 -22.03
N GLU A 118 3.29 -47.90 -23.19
CA GLU A 118 2.45 -48.21 -24.37
C GLU A 118 1.45 -49.35 -24.13
N SER A 119 1.72 -50.27 -23.22
CA SER A 119 0.87 -51.44 -22.97
C SER A 119 -0.05 -51.32 -21.75
N LYS A 120 0.23 -50.39 -20.83
CA LYS A 120 -0.47 -50.27 -19.54
C LYS A 120 -1.00 -48.88 -19.21
N HIS A 121 -0.47 -47.83 -19.84
CA HIS A 121 -0.72 -46.42 -19.49
C HIS A 121 -1.00 -45.56 -20.72
N SER A 122 -1.54 -46.18 -21.79
CA SER A 122 -2.00 -45.50 -23.01
C SER A 122 -3.48 -45.18 -22.94
#